data_AF-A0A0A1H6U9-F1
#
_entry.id   AF-A0A0A1H6U9-F1
#
_cell.length_a   1.000
_cell.length_b   1.000
_cell.length_c   1.000
_cell.angle_alpha   90.00
_cell.angle_beta   90.00
_cell.angle_gamma   90.00
#
_symmetry.space_group_name_H-M   'P 1'
#
loop_
_entity.id
_entity.type
_entity.pdbx_description
1 polymer ?
#
loop_
_entity_poly.entity_id
_entity_poly.type
_entity_poly.pdbx_seq_one_letter_code
_entity_poly.pdbx_strand_id
1 'polypeptide(L)'
;MQTDIDMPTALRMMTEATNMPHVFEDVGECVELGGGDVLYALQLLGRVYLACLNWDTKRVCVTPAERWEPDNLRDCIDGLPLLSLDRCFGDVIARVAEQAMEAPALPVKTTH
;
A
#
# COMPACT_ATOMS: atom_id res chain seq x y z
N MET A 1 -21.34 -7.77 13.60
CA MET A 1 -20.30 -8.82 13.59
C MET A 1 -19.15 -8.24 12.80
N GLN A 2 -18.03 -7.94 13.46
CA GLN A 2 -16.84 -7.41 12.80
C GLN A 2 -16.12 -8.63 12.22
N THR A 3 -16.23 -8.80 10.89
CA THR A 3 -15.47 -9.83 10.19
C THR A 3 -14.14 -9.21 9.83
N ASP A 4 -13.09 -9.68 10.48
CA ASP A 4 -11.73 -9.33 10.12
C ASP A 4 -11.49 -9.72 8.65
N ILE A 5 -11.05 -8.77 7.85
CA ILE A 5 -10.75 -8.98 6.44
C ILE A 5 -9.36 -9.61 6.37
N ASP A 6 -9.24 -10.76 5.69
CA ASP A 6 -7.94 -11.37 5.45
C ASP A 6 -7.19 -10.67 4.29
N MET A 7 -5.87 -10.88 4.22
CA MET A 7 -5.04 -10.27 3.18
C MET A 7 -5.52 -10.59 1.75
N PRO A 8 -5.83 -11.86 1.38
CA PRO A 8 -6.36 -12.16 0.05
C PRO A 8 -7.64 -11.39 -0.31
N THR A 9 -8.57 -11.27 0.64
CA THR A 9 -9.82 -10.54 0.43
C THR A 9 -9.56 -9.04 0.28
N ALA A 10 -8.70 -8.46 1.13
CA ALA A 10 -8.31 -7.06 1.04
C ALA A 10 -7.69 -6.73 -0.33
N LEU A 11 -6.72 -7.53 -0.79
CA LEU A 11 -6.07 -7.32 -2.10
C LEU A 11 -7.05 -7.42 -3.26
N ARG A 12 -7.99 -8.38 -3.22
CA ARG A 12 -9.03 -8.50 -4.24
C ARG A 12 -9.90 -7.24 -4.27
N MET A 13 -10.38 -6.78 -3.12
CA MET A 13 -11.22 -5.59 -3.02
C MET A 13 -10.49 -4.33 -3.50
N MET A 14 -9.22 -4.17 -3.16
CA MET A 14 -8.40 -3.07 -3.68
C MET A 14 -8.20 -3.19 -5.19
N THR A 15 -7.96 -4.39 -5.71
CA THR A 15 -7.86 -4.62 -7.16
C THR A 15 -9.13 -4.23 -7.89
N GLU A 16 -10.28 -4.61 -7.36
CA GLU A 16 -11.59 -4.27 -7.94
C GLU A 16 -11.86 -2.77 -7.91
N ALA A 17 -11.54 -2.09 -6.79
CA ALA A 17 -11.75 -0.66 -6.64
C ALA A 17 -10.84 0.18 -7.53
N THR A 18 -9.58 -0.23 -7.65
CA THR A 18 -8.55 0.54 -8.34
C THR A 18 -8.40 0.18 -9.81
N ASN A 19 -8.97 -0.95 -10.22
CA ASN A 19 -8.71 -1.62 -11.49
C ASN A 19 -7.20 -1.90 -11.73
N MET A 20 -6.41 -2.00 -10.65
CA MET A 20 -4.98 -2.30 -10.68
C MET A 20 -4.67 -3.57 -9.88
N PRO A 21 -3.91 -4.53 -10.40
CA PRO A 21 -3.63 -5.76 -9.67
C PRO A 21 -2.84 -5.49 -8.38
N HIS A 22 -3.39 -5.90 -7.24
CA HIS A 22 -2.71 -5.87 -5.94
C HIS A 22 -2.21 -7.27 -5.61
N VAL A 23 -0.92 -7.39 -5.26
CA VAL A 23 -0.27 -8.66 -4.91
C VAL A 23 0.46 -8.53 -3.59
N PHE A 24 0.37 -9.58 -2.75
CA PHE A 24 1.17 -9.64 -1.54
C PHE A 24 2.59 -10.13 -1.87
N GLU A 25 3.60 -9.41 -1.42
CA GLU A 25 4.99 -9.82 -1.52
C GLU A 25 5.62 -9.80 -0.12
N ASP A 26 5.95 -10.99 0.40
CA ASP A 26 6.73 -11.13 1.65
C ASP A 26 8.25 -11.08 1.39
N VAL A 27 8.65 -11.28 0.13
CA VAL A 27 10.03 -11.25 -0.32
C VAL A 27 10.41 -9.83 -0.69
N GLY A 28 11.50 -9.33 -0.11
CA GLY A 28 11.96 -7.96 -0.25
C GLY A 28 12.55 -7.58 -1.62
N GLU A 29 12.05 -8.14 -2.73
CA GLU A 29 12.45 -7.65 -4.06
C GLU A 29 11.98 -6.21 -4.31
N CYS A 30 10.92 -5.76 -3.61
CA CYS A 30 10.55 -4.34 -3.54
C CYS A 30 11.27 -3.56 -2.43
N VAL A 31 12.07 -4.23 -1.56
CA VAL A 31 12.83 -3.59 -0.47
C VAL A 31 14.12 -2.97 -1.00
N GLU A 32 14.66 -3.49 -2.09
CA GLU A 32 15.59 -2.73 -2.92
C GLU A 32 14.76 -1.78 -3.79
N LEU A 33 14.67 -0.52 -3.37
CA LEU A 33 14.06 0.59 -4.10
C LEU A 33 14.60 0.65 -5.55
N GLY A 34 13.95 -0.08 -6.45
CA GLY A 34 14.46 -0.35 -7.80
C GLY A 34 13.43 -0.20 -8.92
N GLY A 35 12.20 0.27 -8.66
CA GLY A 35 11.27 0.50 -9.75
C GLY A 35 9.85 0.94 -9.42
N GLY A 36 9.58 1.63 -8.30
CA GLY A 36 8.20 1.99 -7.99
C GLY A 36 7.98 3.09 -6.96
N ASP A 37 6.92 3.87 -7.16
CA ASP A 37 6.44 4.87 -6.20
C ASP A 37 5.63 4.19 -5.09
N VAL A 38 5.84 4.59 -3.84
CA VAL A 38 4.94 4.20 -2.74
C VAL A 38 3.65 5.00 -2.89
N LEU A 39 2.53 4.30 -3.01
CA LEU A 39 1.22 4.93 -3.22
C LEU A 39 0.54 5.25 -1.89
N TYR A 40 0.54 4.28 -0.97
CA TYR A 40 -0.15 4.39 0.32
C TYR A 40 0.35 3.36 1.32
N ALA A 41 0.09 3.63 2.61
CA ALA A 41 0.23 2.65 3.67
C ALA A 41 -1.10 1.92 3.90
N LEU A 42 -1.05 0.63 4.20
CA LEU A 42 -2.20 -0.22 4.47
C LEU A 42 -2.08 -0.80 5.88
N GLN A 43 -3.06 -0.56 6.73
CA GLN A 43 -3.21 -1.21 8.02
C GLN A 43 -4.26 -2.32 7.91
N LEU A 44 -3.84 -3.56 8.19
CA LEU A 44 -4.67 -4.76 8.10
C LEU A 44 -4.23 -5.78 9.16
N LEU A 45 -5.21 -6.35 9.87
CA LEU A 45 -5.05 -7.26 11.00
C LEU A 45 -4.05 -6.76 12.04
N GLY A 46 -4.07 -5.45 12.34
CA GLY A 46 -3.15 -4.82 13.29
C GLY A 46 -1.70 -4.70 12.81
N ARG A 47 -1.42 -5.00 11.54
CA ARG A 47 -0.10 -4.84 10.89
C ARG A 47 -0.14 -3.72 9.85
N VAL A 48 1.03 -3.15 9.57
CA VAL A 48 1.20 -2.11 8.55
C VAL A 48 1.98 -2.66 7.36
N TYR A 49 1.48 -2.36 6.17
CA TYR A 49 2.03 -2.73 4.88
C TYR A 49 2.22 -1.46 4.04
N LEU A 50 3.15 -1.50 3.09
CA LEU A 50 3.34 -0.46 2.10
C LEU A 50 2.95 -0.99 0.72
N ALA A 51 2.13 -0.20 0.03
CA ALA A 51 1.67 -0.48 -1.33
C ALA A 51 2.52 0.31 -2.33
N CYS A 52 3.27 -0.41 -3.16
CA CYS A 52 4.25 0.17 -4.08
C CYS A 52 3.88 -0.17 -5.52
N LEU A 53 3.89 0.82 -6.40
CA LEU A 53 3.63 0.60 -7.82
C LEU A 53 4.87 0.05 -8.50
N ASN A 54 4.92 -1.23 -8.82
CA ASN A 54 5.98 -1.78 -9.66
C ASN A 54 5.79 -1.29 -11.12
N TRP A 55 6.68 -0.44 -11.60
CA TRP A 55 6.59 0.18 -12.93
C TRP A 55 6.77 -0.81 -14.07
N ASP A 56 7.50 -1.90 -13.87
CA ASP A 56 7.75 -2.93 -14.89
C ASP A 56 6.53 -3.81 -15.10
N THR A 57 5.88 -4.23 -14.01
CA THR A 57 4.74 -5.14 -14.05
C THR A 57 3.39 -4.43 -14.07
N LYS A 58 3.36 -3.12 -13.76
CA LYS A 58 2.16 -2.30 -13.57
C LYS A 58 1.22 -2.89 -12.50
N ARG A 59 1.80 -3.43 -11.43
CA ARG A 59 1.07 -4.00 -10.28
C ARG A 59 1.40 -3.24 -9.01
N VAL A 60 0.49 -3.29 -8.05
CA VAL A 60 0.71 -2.76 -6.70
C VAL A 60 1.20 -3.90 -5.81
N CYS A 61 2.47 -3.85 -5.42
CA CYS A 61 3.07 -4.80 -4.49
C CYS A 61 2.83 -4.32 -3.06
N VAL A 62 2.16 -5.15 -2.26
CA VAL A 62 1.86 -4.88 -0.86
C VAL A 62 2.83 -5.68 -0.01
N THR A 63 3.73 -4.98 0.69
CA THR A 63 4.83 -5.57 1.45
C THR A 63 4.73 -5.16 2.93
N PRO A 64 5.09 -6.03 3.90
CA PRO A 64 5.08 -5.65 5.31
C PRO A 64 6.08 -4.52 5.58
N ALA A 65 5.67 -3.47 6.31
CA ALA A 65 6.55 -2.34 6.61
C ALA A 65 7.80 -2.77 7.41
N GLU A 66 7.69 -3.80 8.24
CA GLU A 66 8.81 -4.40 9.00
C GLU A 66 9.93 -4.99 8.13
N ARG A 67 9.69 -5.18 6.82
CA ARG A 67 10.71 -5.66 5.87
C ARG A 67 11.55 -4.54 5.27
N TRP A 68 11.13 -3.29 5.41
CA TRP A 68 11.80 -2.15 4.81
C TRP A 68 12.92 -1.63 5.70
N GLU A 69 13.96 -1.07 5.08
CA GLU A 69 15.01 -0.38 5.82
C GLU A 69 14.43 0.85 6.54
N PRO A 70 14.77 1.09 7.82
CA PRO A 70 14.20 2.18 8.61
C PRO A 70 14.36 3.58 7.99
N ASP A 71 15.48 3.82 7.30
CA ASP A 71 15.75 5.11 6.66
C ASP A 71 14.81 5.32 5.46
N ASN A 72 14.60 4.28 4.64
CA ASN A 72 13.66 4.31 3.51
C ASN A 72 12.21 4.45 3.99
N LEU A 73 11.83 3.77 5.08
CA LEU A 73 10.51 3.93 5.69
C LEU A 73 10.23 5.35 6.13
N ARG A 74 11.21 6.01 6.75
CA ARG A 74 11.06 7.36 7.28
C ARG A 74 10.79 8.37 6.17
N ASP A 75 11.53 8.25 5.07
CA ASP A 75 11.40 9.15 3.92
C ASP A 75 10.12 8.88 3.13
N CYS A 76 9.64 7.63 3.10
CA CYS A 76 8.40 7.28 2.42
C CYS A 76 7.15 7.60 3.24
N ILE A 77 7.13 7.39 4.56
CA ILE A 77 5.89 7.48 5.37
C ILE A 77 5.42 8.92 5.60
N ASP A 78 6.31 9.92 5.52
CA ASP A 78 5.92 11.31 5.78
C ASP A 78 4.95 11.84 4.70
N GLY A 79 3.68 12.01 5.08
CA GLY A 79 2.62 12.49 4.19
C GLY A 79 1.90 11.41 3.36
N LEU A 80 2.23 10.13 3.50
CA LEU A 80 1.52 9.06 2.80
C LEU A 80 0.09 8.85 3.35
N PRO A 81 -0.91 8.62 2.48
CA PRO A 81 -2.23 8.23 2.92
C PRO A 81 -2.20 6.85 3.59
N LEU A 82 -2.85 6.74 4.76
CA LEU A 82 -3.01 5.49 5.50
C LEU A 82 -4.41 4.92 5.30
N LEU A 83 -4.50 3.77 4.66
CA LEU A 83 -5.71 2.95 4.51
C LEU A 83 -5.83 1.99 5.69
N SER A 84 -6.84 2.13 6.55
CA SER A 84 -7.08 1.19 7.65
C SER A 84 -8.27 0.28 7.36
N LEU A 85 -8.01 -1.00 7.10
CA LEU A 85 -9.03 -2.00 6.82
C LEU A 85 -9.48 -2.76 8.07
N ASP A 86 -8.77 -2.61 9.20
CA ASP A 86 -9.15 -3.15 10.51
C ASP A 86 -10.54 -2.72 10.98
N ARG A 87 -11.10 -1.68 10.36
CA ARG A 87 -12.37 -1.07 10.73
C ARG A 87 -13.33 -0.84 9.56
N CYS A 88 -12.99 -1.29 8.34
CA CYS A 88 -13.79 -0.98 7.17
C CYS A 88 -14.72 -2.11 6.75
N PHE A 89 -15.98 -1.75 6.49
CA PHE A 89 -16.95 -2.59 5.80
C PHE A 89 -16.78 -2.41 4.28
N GLY A 90 -16.88 -3.51 3.52
CA GLY A 90 -17.02 -3.62 2.05
C GLY A 90 -16.82 -2.34 1.22
N ASP A 91 -17.82 -1.46 1.22
CA ASP A 91 -17.90 -0.28 0.36
C ASP A 91 -16.97 0.89 0.73
N VAL A 92 -16.51 0.97 1.98
CA VAL A 92 -15.61 2.05 2.43
C VAL A 92 -14.22 1.84 1.86
N ILE A 93 -13.81 0.58 1.70
CA ILE A 93 -12.46 0.19 1.27
C ILE A 93 -12.17 0.70 -0.13
N ALA A 94 -13.13 0.53 -1.04
CA ALA A 94 -12.98 0.96 -2.42
C ALA A 94 -12.77 2.48 -2.51
N ARG A 95 -13.58 3.25 -1.79
CA ARG A 95 -13.49 4.71 -1.78
C ARG A 95 -12.20 5.24 -1.20
N VAL A 96 -11.70 4.65 -0.11
CA VAL A 96 -10.45 5.11 0.50
C VAL A 96 -9.26 4.70 -0.36
N ALA A 97 -9.29 3.52 -0.99
CA ALA A 97 -8.27 3.09 -1.95
C ALA A 97 -8.22 3.98 -3.21
N GLU A 98 -9.38 4.30 -3.81
CA GLU A 98 -9.48 5.27 -4.90
C GLU A 98 -8.92 6.64 -4.50
N GLN A 99 -9.32 7.16 -3.34
CA GLN A 99 -8.81 8.44 -2.82
C GLN A 99 -7.30 8.45 -2.57
N ALA A 100 -6.74 7.33 -2.10
CA ALA A 100 -5.31 7.23 -1.86
C ALA A 100 -4.49 7.17 -3.16
N MET A 101 -5.06 6.65 -4.25
CA MET A 101 -4.41 6.68 -5.57
C MET A 101 -4.59 8.01 -6.29
N GLU A 102 -5.70 8.70 -6.07
CA GLU A 102 -5.96 10.04 -6.63
C GLU A 102 -5.20 11.14 -5.87
N ALA A 103 -4.78 10.86 -4.62
CA ALA A 103 -3.92 11.76 -3.88
C ALA A 103 -2.58 11.89 -4.60
N PRO A 104 -2.12 13.12 -4.91
CA PRO A 104 -0.82 13.30 -5.54
C PRO A 104 0.26 12.73 -4.62
N ALA A 105 1.02 11.75 -5.13
CA ALA A 105 2.28 11.33 -4.50
C ALA A 105 3.14 12.60 -4.36
N LEU A 106 3.33 13.06 -3.12
CA LEU A 106 4.13 14.24 -2.88
C LEU A 106 5.54 13.95 -3.41
N PRO A 107 6.15 14.88 -4.16
CA PRO A 107 7.48 14.68 -4.67
C PRO A 107 8.42 14.46 -3.47
N VAL A 108 9.03 13.27 -3.41
CA VAL A 108 10.11 12.98 -2.47
C VAL A 108 11.16 14.08 -2.66
N LYS A 109 11.36 14.87 -1.61
CA LYS A 109 12.33 15.96 -1.62
C LYS A 109 13.71 15.34 -1.80
N THR A 110 14.23 15.39 -3.01
CA THR A 110 15.59 14.98 -3.31
C THR A 110 16.50 16.00 -2.61
N THR A 111 17.07 15.62 -1.48
CA THR A 111 18.09 16.44 -0.82
C THR A 111 19.39 16.18 -1.56
N HIS A 112 19.84 17.17 -2.33
CA HIS A 112 21.14 17.20 -3.01
C HIS A 112 22.32 17.24 -2.02
#